data_AF-A0A966KZN8-F1
#
_entry.id   AF-A0A966KZN8-F1
#
_cell.length_a   1.000
_cell.length_b   1.000
_cell.length_c   1.000
_cell.angle_alpha   90.00
_cell.angle_beta   90.00
_cell.angle_gamma   90.00
#
_symmetry.space_group_name_H-M   'P 1'
#
loop_
_entity.id
_entity.type
_entity.pdbx_description
1 polymer ?
#
loop_
_entity_poly.entity_id
_entity_poly.type
_entity_poly.pdbx_seq_one_letter_code
_entity_poly.pdbx_strand_id
1 'polypeptide(L)'
;MKTSTIFFVLCFFINSLVFSQVGIGTTLPDASSMLDIQSTSKGILIPRMDTSQRTSIALPVSGLLVFDTDTQSFWFYKTSWTELATGAPDKIINAEGDTRVEVEQSADDDVIHLTTSGSERMSIDAVGNTRIGDGTNNTYIEEDGSLSYEGTATRYEDLKVPVFSTSKDGTRPPAMYFYQDTSGGSGAGSQGVFAYWFDKSTEEEVYFMVQMPHKWKEGSDIYPHVHWSAKTNVGDTKVQWGLEYTWANVASLHGATTIITGNTPITPVGTVDAYEHAITSLGTMSGSGKALSSMIICRIFRDADDASDTYGQDAGLFEIDFHYQVDSDGSREEYTK
;
A
#
# COMPACT_ATOMS: atom_id res chain seq x y z
N MET A 1 -42.11 112.82 -6.88
CA MET A 1 -41.66 112.53 -5.50
C MET A 1 -41.28 111.05 -5.45
N LYS A 2 -39.99 110.70 -5.55
CA LYS A 2 -39.14 110.19 -4.44
C LYS A 2 -39.87 109.21 -3.50
N THR A 3 -39.48 107.93 -3.51
CA THR A 3 -38.70 107.30 -2.41
C THR A 3 -38.21 105.89 -2.78
N SER A 4 -37.01 105.58 -2.30
CA SER A 4 -36.22 104.35 -2.42
C SER A 4 -36.66 103.31 -1.39
N THR A 5 -36.51 102.01 -1.67
CA THR A 5 -36.23 100.99 -0.63
C THR A 5 -35.38 99.86 -1.20
N ILE A 6 -34.36 99.52 -0.41
CA ILE A 6 -33.23 98.63 -0.65
C ILE A 6 -33.49 97.29 0.06
N PHE A 7 -33.17 96.18 -0.63
CA PHE A 7 -32.53 94.94 -0.16
C PHE A 7 -33.20 94.04 0.92
N PHE A 8 -33.39 92.75 0.61
CA PHE A 8 -32.76 91.62 1.33
C PHE A 8 -33.06 90.29 0.60
N VAL A 9 -32.12 89.77 -0.18
CA VAL A 9 -32.06 88.32 -0.45
C VAL A 9 -30.83 87.82 0.29
N LEU A 10 -31.07 87.23 1.44
CA LEU A 10 -30.07 86.51 2.23
C LEU A 10 -29.73 85.22 1.48
N CYS A 11 -28.73 85.27 0.60
CA CYS A 11 -28.11 84.06 0.08
C CYS A 11 -27.46 83.31 1.25
N PHE A 12 -28.04 82.16 1.59
CA PHE A 12 -27.50 81.17 2.49
C PHE A 12 -26.13 80.72 1.94
N PHE A 13 -25.04 81.11 2.61
CA PHE A 13 -23.72 80.52 2.35
C PHE A 13 -23.74 79.08 2.87
N ILE A 14 -24.08 78.14 1.98
CA ILE A 14 -23.86 76.71 2.20
C ILE A 14 -22.34 76.52 2.21
N ASN A 15 -21.76 76.40 3.41
CA ASN A 15 -20.40 75.89 3.57
C ASN A 15 -20.46 74.39 3.32
N SER A 16 -20.37 73.97 2.06
CA SER A 16 -20.09 72.57 1.75
C SER A 16 -18.63 72.31 2.11
N LEU A 17 -18.42 71.49 3.14
CA LEU A 17 -17.12 70.88 3.41
C LEU A 17 -16.77 69.99 2.21
N VAL A 18 -15.91 70.49 1.33
CA VAL A 18 -15.42 69.69 0.20
C VAL A 18 -14.26 68.87 0.72
N PHE A 19 -14.49 67.57 0.99
CA PHE A 19 -13.40 66.63 1.18
C PHE A 19 -12.76 66.39 -0.20
N SER A 20 -11.56 66.93 -0.42
CA SER A 20 -10.85 66.67 -1.67
C SER A 20 -10.24 65.29 -1.61
N GLN A 21 -10.83 64.34 -2.32
CA GLN A 21 -10.18 63.07 -2.67
C GLN A 21 -8.98 63.37 -3.57
N VAL A 22 -7.93 62.55 -3.48
CA VAL A 22 -6.78 62.68 -4.38
C VAL A 22 -7.04 61.83 -5.62
N GLY A 23 -7.30 62.48 -6.75
CA GLY A 23 -7.34 61.83 -8.06
C GLY A 23 -6.01 62.00 -8.80
N ILE A 24 -5.41 60.91 -9.28
CA ILE A 24 -4.25 60.96 -10.18
C ILE A 24 -4.64 60.28 -11.50
N GLY A 25 -4.71 61.05 -12.58
CA GLY A 25 -5.14 60.54 -13.89
C GLY A 25 -6.66 60.39 -14.07
N THR A 26 -7.45 60.84 -13.10
CA THR A 26 -8.91 60.96 -13.18
C THR A 26 -9.37 62.29 -12.58
N THR A 27 -10.43 62.88 -13.13
CA THR A 27 -11.12 64.07 -12.57
C THR A 27 -12.37 63.72 -11.77
N LEU A 28 -12.75 62.45 -11.76
CA LEU A 28 -13.89 61.91 -11.01
C LEU A 28 -13.40 60.71 -10.19
N PRO A 29 -12.67 60.93 -9.08
CA PRO A 29 -12.27 59.84 -8.19
C PRO A 29 -13.49 59.07 -7.70
N ASP A 30 -13.35 57.76 -7.49
CA ASP A 30 -14.43 56.97 -6.91
C ASP A 30 -14.83 57.52 -5.52
N ALA A 31 -16.14 57.69 -5.30
CA ALA A 31 -16.69 58.29 -4.09
C ALA A 31 -16.32 57.53 -2.79
N SER A 32 -15.93 56.26 -2.89
CA SER A 32 -15.48 55.44 -1.76
C SER A 32 -13.97 55.49 -1.50
N SER A 33 -13.19 56.21 -2.31
CA SER A 33 -11.73 56.25 -2.23
C SER A 33 -11.18 57.55 -1.60
N MET A 34 -10.08 57.45 -0.86
CA MET A 34 -9.29 58.62 -0.44
C MET A 34 -8.21 59.00 -1.48
N LEU A 35 -7.77 58.01 -2.25
CA LEU A 35 -6.82 58.11 -3.36
C LEU A 35 -7.31 57.21 -4.49
N ASP A 36 -7.62 57.77 -5.65
CA ASP A 36 -7.95 57.06 -6.89
C ASP A 36 -6.90 57.37 -7.95
N ILE A 37 -6.30 56.32 -8.52
CA ILE A 37 -5.25 56.44 -9.53
C ILE A 37 -5.68 55.67 -10.76
N GLN A 38 -5.91 56.38 -11.86
CA GLN A 38 -6.27 55.79 -13.15
C GLN A 38 -5.17 56.02 -14.17
N SER A 39 -4.68 54.92 -14.76
CA SER A 39 -3.76 54.95 -15.88
C SER A 39 -3.86 53.64 -16.66
N THR A 40 -3.72 53.71 -17.99
CA THR A 40 -3.65 52.52 -18.85
C THR A 40 -2.21 52.08 -19.13
N SER A 41 -1.22 52.87 -18.71
CA SER A 41 0.18 52.66 -19.09
C SER A 41 1.20 52.89 -17.98
N LYS A 42 0.77 53.30 -16.77
CA LYS A 42 1.64 53.55 -15.61
C LYS A 42 1.07 52.86 -14.36
N GLY A 43 1.95 52.42 -13.48
CA GLY A 43 1.59 51.88 -12.16
C GLY A 43 1.97 52.81 -11.02
N ILE A 44 1.71 52.37 -9.79
CA ILE A 44 2.15 53.03 -8.56
C ILE A 44 3.49 52.41 -8.15
N LEU A 45 4.50 53.25 -7.94
CA LEU A 45 5.77 52.81 -7.35
C LEU A 45 5.72 53.00 -5.84
N ILE A 46 5.49 51.92 -5.11
CA ILE A 46 5.51 51.87 -3.64
C ILE A 46 6.96 52.01 -3.13
N PRO A 47 7.21 52.55 -1.92
CA PRO A 47 8.55 52.64 -1.35
C PRO A 47 9.34 51.32 -1.46
N ARG A 48 10.54 51.41 -2.04
CA ARG A 48 11.45 50.29 -2.25
C ARG A 48 12.61 50.39 -1.26
N MET A 49 12.91 49.31 -0.58
CA MET A 49 13.95 49.27 0.46
C MET A 49 14.46 47.84 0.65
N ASP A 50 15.66 47.68 1.20
CA ASP A 50 16.19 46.36 1.56
C ASP A 50 15.52 45.81 2.83
N THR A 51 15.75 44.52 3.14
CA THR A 51 15.12 43.86 4.30
C THR A 51 15.53 44.52 5.63
N SER A 52 16.76 45.01 5.74
CA SER A 52 17.24 45.70 6.95
C SER A 52 16.49 47.01 7.15
N GLN A 53 16.32 47.80 6.09
CA GLN A 53 15.58 49.06 6.10
C GLN A 53 14.11 48.85 6.45
N ARG A 54 13.45 47.85 5.85
CA ARG A 54 12.05 47.49 6.15
C ARG A 54 11.87 47.14 7.62
N THR A 55 12.70 46.23 8.14
CA THR A 55 12.61 45.77 9.53
C THR A 55 12.99 46.86 10.55
N SER A 56 13.73 47.89 10.11
CA SER A 56 14.14 49.04 10.92
C SER A 56 13.12 50.18 10.96
N ILE A 57 12.00 50.10 10.24
CA ILE A 57 10.91 51.09 10.34
C ILE A 57 10.40 51.11 11.78
N ALA A 58 10.51 52.26 12.45
CA ALA A 58 10.04 52.42 13.83
C ALA A 58 8.51 52.58 13.86
N LEU A 59 7.86 51.84 14.77
CA LEU A 59 6.40 51.89 15.00
C LEU A 59 5.57 51.78 13.69
N PRO A 60 5.80 50.75 12.85
CA PRO A 60 5.05 50.58 11.62
C PRO A 60 3.57 50.36 11.93
N VAL A 61 2.70 50.93 11.10
CA VAL A 61 1.25 50.83 11.24
C VAL A 61 0.71 49.66 10.44
N SER A 62 -0.33 48.99 10.95
CA SER A 62 -1.00 47.91 10.24
C SER A 62 -1.53 48.40 8.89
N GLY A 63 -1.21 47.69 7.81
CA GLY A 63 -1.53 48.06 6.43
C GLY A 63 -0.42 48.82 5.69
N LEU A 64 0.71 49.14 6.33
CA LEU A 64 1.86 49.76 5.64
C LEU A 64 2.44 48.79 4.60
N LEU A 65 2.47 49.21 3.32
CA LEU A 65 2.95 48.42 2.20
C LEU A 65 4.31 48.93 1.71
N VAL A 66 5.25 48.00 1.49
CA VAL A 66 6.56 48.28 0.89
C VAL A 66 6.90 47.21 -0.15
N PHE A 67 7.84 47.53 -1.04
CA PHE A 67 8.50 46.53 -1.88
C PHE A 67 9.91 46.28 -1.32
N ASP A 68 10.18 45.04 -0.92
CA ASP A 68 11.46 44.65 -0.35
C ASP A 68 12.40 44.18 -1.47
N THR A 69 13.55 44.82 -1.61
CA THR A 69 14.45 44.58 -2.74
C THR A 69 15.32 43.34 -2.59
N ASP A 70 15.48 42.79 -1.39
CA ASP A 70 16.23 41.56 -1.17
C ASP A 70 15.37 40.32 -1.48
N THR A 71 14.11 40.34 -1.04
CA THR A 71 13.12 39.29 -1.33
C THR A 71 12.43 39.46 -2.69
N GLN A 72 12.55 40.64 -3.30
CA GLN A 72 11.93 41.02 -4.58
C GLN A 72 10.39 40.90 -4.57
N SER A 73 9.75 41.12 -3.43
CA SER A 73 8.31 40.94 -3.24
C SER A 73 7.67 42.09 -2.46
N PHE A 74 6.34 42.14 -2.49
CA PHE A 74 5.58 43.09 -1.68
C PHE A 74 5.42 42.57 -0.26
N TRP A 75 5.59 43.46 0.71
CA TRP A 75 5.40 43.16 2.13
C TRP A 75 4.47 44.18 2.75
N PHE A 76 3.55 43.73 3.59
CA PHE A 76 2.71 44.60 4.39
C PHE A 76 2.90 44.33 5.88
N TYR A 77 2.77 45.38 6.68
CA TYR A 77 2.84 45.25 8.14
C TYR A 77 1.46 44.92 8.72
N LYS A 78 1.37 43.93 9.62
CA LYS A 78 0.19 43.68 10.46
C LYS A 78 0.57 43.84 11.94
N THR A 79 0.92 42.73 12.60
CA THR A 79 1.63 42.68 13.89
C THR A 79 3.11 42.37 13.71
N SER A 80 3.47 41.89 12.52
CA SER A 80 4.81 41.64 12.00
C SER A 80 4.77 41.88 10.49
N TRP A 81 5.94 42.01 9.86
CA TRP A 81 6.06 42.03 8.40
C TRP A 81 5.58 40.70 7.82
N THR A 82 4.61 40.77 6.90
CA THR A 82 4.06 39.61 6.19
C THR A 82 4.27 39.80 4.69
N GLU A 83 4.81 38.77 4.04
CA GLU A 83 5.00 38.75 2.60
C GLU A 83 3.66 38.56 1.90
N LEU A 84 3.44 39.31 0.83
CA LEU A 84 2.33 39.09 -0.08
C LEU A 84 2.82 38.12 -1.16
N ALA A 85 2.70 36.82 -0.88
CA ALA A 85 3.15 35.77 -1.78
C ALA A 85 2.49 35.91 -3.17
N THR A 86 3.28 35.68 -4.22
CA THR A 86 2.86 35.78 -5.62
C THR A 86 2.63 34.37 -6.19
N GLY A 87 1.61 33.66 -5.72
CA GLY A 87 1.25 32.34 -6.28
C GLY A 87 0.30 31.52 -5.41
N ALA A 88 -0.33 30.51 -6.02
CA ALA A 88 -0.85 29.38 -5.26
C ALA A 88 0.37 28.69 -4.60
N PRO A 89 0.28 28.25 -3.33
CA PRO A 89 1.41 27.53 -2.74
C PRO A 89 1.57 26.20 -3.47
N ASP A 90 2.64 26.04 -4.25
CA ASP A 90 3.01 24.76 -4.88
C ASP A 90 3.27 23.66 -3.83
N LYS A 91 3.52 24.08 -2.57
CA LYS A 91 3.85 23.19 -1.45
C LYS A 91 3.17 23.60 -0.14
N ILE A 92 2.67 22.63 0.60
CA ILE A 92 2.35 22.73 2.03
C ILE A 92 3.53 22.10 2.78
N ILE A 93 4.24 22.83 3.62
CA ILE A 93 5.51 22.38 4.22
C ILE A 93 5.60 22.74 5.71
N ASN A 94 6.18 21.86 6.53
CA ASN A 94 6.49 22.15 7.94
C ASN A 94 7.73 23.06 8.08
N ALA A 95 8.01 23.49 9.31
CA ALA A 95 9.10 24.43 9.59
C ALA A 95 10.49 23.86 9.24
N GLU A 96 10.67 22.56 9.40
CA GLU A 96 11.94 21.86 9.15
C GLU A 96 12.10 21.40 7.69
N GLY A 97 11.04 21.49 6.88
CA GLY A 97 11.05 21.16 5.46
C GLY A 97 11.00 19.67 5.11
N ASP A 98 10.98 18.78 6.11
CA ASP A 98 11.02 17.33 5.93
C ASP A 98 9.64 16.68 5.80
N THR A 99 8.57 17.44 6.03
CA THR A 99 7.19 17.01 5.91
C THR A 99 6.45 17.98 5.01
N ARG A 100 6.05 17.50 3.83
CA ARG A 100 5.45 18.35 2.79
C ARG A 100 4.47 17.62 1.90
N VAL A 101 3.54 18.40 1.34
CA VAL A 101 2.75 18.05 0.16
C VAL A 101 3.20 18.98 -0.95
N GLU A 102 3.56 18.44 -2.11
CA GLU A 102 4.02 19.22 -3.26
C GLU A 102 3.40 18.67 -4.54
N VAL A 103 3.11 19.55 -5.50
CA VAL A 103 2.56 19.16 -6.82
C VAL A 103 3.63 19.03 -7.90
N GLU A 104 4.89 19.34 -7.56
CA GLU A 104 6.04 19.32 -8.48
C GLU A 104 7.34 19.10 -7.68
N GLN A 105 8.08 18.02 -7.97
CA GLN A 105 9.48 17.82 -7.54
C GLN A 105 10.49 18.17 -8.64
N SER A 106 10.10 17.99 -9.89
CA SER A 106 10.84 18.41 -11.08
C SER A 106 10.02 19.39 -11.92
N ALA A 107 10.51 19.82 -13.09
CA ALA A 107 9.71 20.70 -13.95
C ALA A 107 8.77 19.84 -14.79
N ASP A 108 7.45 20.09 -14.69
CA ASP A 108 6.41 19.39 -15.46
C ASP A 108 6.27 17.92 -15.02
N ASP A 109 6.46 17.65 -13.73
CA ASP A 109 6.27 16.34 -13.10
C ASP A 109 4.79 15.95 -13.13
N ASP A 110 3.89 16.92 -12.90
CA ASP A 110 2.44 16.74 -12.79
C ASP A 110 2.07 15.64 -11.76
N VAL A 111 2.85 15.54 -10.68
CA VAL A 111 2.70 14.51 -9.64
C VAL A 111 2.45 15.17 -8.29
N ILE A 112 1.39 14.71 -7.60
CA ILE A 112 1.17 15.07 -6.20
C ILE A 112 2.02 14.15 -5.33
N HIS A 113 2.97 14.71 -4.57
CA HIS A 113 3.83 13.96 -3.65
C HIS A 113 3.52 14.30 -2.19
N LEU A 114 3.48 13.29 -1.33
CA LEU A 114 3.34 13.42 0.12
C LEU A 114 4.58 12.84 0.79
N THR A 115 5.34 13.70 1.46
CA THR A 115 6.62 13.36 2.12
C THR A 115 6.52 13.54 3.63
N THR A 116 7.09 12.60 4.40
CA THR A 116 7.28 12.73 5.85
C THR A 116 8.68 12.29 6.27
N SER A 117 9.31 13.03 7.18
CA SER A 117 10.68 12.77 7.64
C SER A 117 11.68 12.59 6.49
N GLY A 118 11.53 13.41 5.45
CA GLY A 118 12.40 13.43 4.27
C GLY A 118 12.23 12.27 3.30
N SER A 119 11.27 11.36 3.52
CA SER A 119 10.96 10.24 2.63
C SER A 119 9.56 10.38 2.03
N GLU A 120 9.44 10.20 0.72
CA GLU A 120 8.13 10.11 0.06
C GLU A 120 7.35 8.91 0.63
N ARG A 121 6.05 9.11 0.86
CA ARG A 121 5.12 8.11 1.40
C ARG A 121 3.99 7.78 0.44
N MET A 122 3.67 8.72 -0.44
CA MET A 122 2.62 8.57 -1.43
C MET A 122 2.85 9.52 -2.60
N SER A 123 2.53 9.05 -3.80
CA SER A 123 2.47 9.87 -5.02
C SER A 123 1.21 9.56 -5.82
N ILE A 124 0.66 10.57 -6.50
CA ILE A 124 -0.40 10.44 -7.50
C ILE A 124 0.11 11.07 -8.79
N ASP A 125 0.27 10.26 -9.83
CA ASP A 125 0.79 10.73 -11.11
C ASP A 125 -0.26 11.43 -11.98
N ALA A 126 0.19 11.99 -13.10
CA ALA A 126 -0.64 12.78 -14.02
C ALA A 126 -1.83 12.00 -14.62
N VAL A 127 -1.77 10.66 -14.65
CA VAL A 127 -2.87 9.81 -15.13
C VAL A 127 -3.72 9.25 -13.98
N GLY A 128 -3.40 9.60 -12.74
CA GLY A 128 -4.16 9.23 -11.55
C GLY A 128 -3.71 7.93 -10.89
N ASN A 129 -2.61 7.31 -11.34
CA ASN A 129 -2.10 6.15 -10.61
C ASN A 129 -1.51 6.61 -9.28
N THR A 130 -1.84 5.87 -8.23
CA THR A 130 -1.48 6.19 -6.86
C THR A 130 -0.51 5.15 -6.33
N ARG A 131 0.66 5.59 -5.88
CA ARG A 131 1.62 4.78 -5.11
C ARG A 131 1.54 5.16 -3.65
N ILE A 132 1.49 4.16 -2.77
CA ILE A 132 1.63 4.33 -1.32
C ILE A 132 2.78 3.43 -0.87
N GLY A 133 3.89 4.03 -0.47
CA GLY A 133 5.14 3.32 -0.19
C GLY A 133 6.35 4.22 -0.20
N ASP A 134 7.53 3.64 -0.44
CA ASP A 134 8.82 4.34 -0.47
C ASP A 134 9.31 4.67 -1.89
N GLY A 135 8.45 4.51 -2.90
CA GLY A 135 8.79 4.66 -4.31
C GLY A 135 9.38 3.39 -4.95
N THR A 136 9.92 2.46 -4.16
CA THR A 136 10.42 1.14 -4.63
C THR A 136 9.47 0.00 -4.27
N ASN A 137 8.91 0.04 -3.06
CA ASN A 137 8.02 -0.94 -2.47
C ASN A 137 6.69 -0.25 -2.18
N ASN A 138 5.74 -0.44 -3.09
CA ASN A 138 4.48 0.31 -3.05
C ASN A 138 3.29 -0.63 -3.06
N THR A 139 2.23 -0.21 -2.39
CA THR A 139 0.89 -0.53 -2.86
C THR A 139 0.60 0.40 -4.04
N TYR A 140 0.25 -0.16 -5.19
CA TYR A 140 0.01 0.57 -6.42
C TYR A 140 -1.45 0.42 -6.82
N ILE A 141 -2.14 1.54 -6.93
CA ILE A 141 -3.53 1.62 -7.37
C ILE A 141 -3.51 2.33 -8.71
N GLU A 142 -3.94 1.67 -9.76
CA GLU A 142 -3.97 2.26 -11.10
C GLU A 142 -5.20 3.15 -11.30
N GLU A 143 -5.23 3.93 -12.38
CA GLU A 143 -6.36 4.82 -12.72
C GLU A 143 -7.71 4.08 -12.72
N ASP A 144 -7.73 2.82 -13.15
CA ASP A 144 -8.92 1.96 -13.18
C ASP A 144 -9.34 1.41 -11.80
N GLY A 145 -8.55 1.70 -10.75
CA GLY A 145 -8.76 1.23 -9.37
C GLY A 145 -8.24 -0.18 -9.08
N SER A 146 -7.58 -0.84 -10.04
CA SER A 146 -6.92 -2.12 -9.82
C SER A 146 -5.74 -2.01 -8.86
N LEU A 147 -5.43 -3.11 -8.17
CA LEU A 147 -4.47 -3.13 -7.07
C LEU A 147 -3.30 -4.07 -7.35
N SER A 148 -2.08 -3.55 -7.23
CA SER A 148 -0.87 -4.33 -7.27
C SER A 148 0.16 -3.91 -6.22
N TYR A 149 1.22 -4.69 -6.09
CA TYR A 149 2.29 -4.53 -5.12
C TYR A 149 3.65 -4.50 -5.84
N GLU A 150 4.37 -3.40 -5.72
CA GLU A 150 5.66 -3.20 -6.37
C GLU A 150 6.82 -3.64 -5.45
N GLY A 151 7.93 -4.08 -6.06
CA GLY A 151 9.17 -4.45 -5.35
C GLY A 151 9.00 -5.64 -4.40
N THR A 152 9.30 -5.40 -3.12
CA THR A 152 9.19 -6.37 -2.02
C THR A 152 7.90 -6.21 -1.21
N ALA A 153 7.00 -5.30 -1.60
CA ALA A 153 5.72 -5.08 -0.93
C ALA A 153 4.70 -6.22 -1.12
N THR A 154 5.12 -7.36 -1.68
CA THR A 154 4.30 -8.56 -1.92
C THR A 154 3.80 -9.21 -0.63
N ARG A 155 2.77 -10.07 -0.72
CA ARG A 155 2.20 -10.80 0.42
C ARG A 155 2.27 -12.31 0.19
N TYR A 156 2.32 -13.09 1.27
CA TYR A 156 2.16 -14.53 1.16
C TYR A 156 0.68 -14.89 1.19
N GLU A 157 0.31 -15.86 0.37
CA GLU A 157 -1.01 -16.46 0.34
C GLU A 157 -0.88 -17.98 0.13
N ASP A 158 -1.94 -18.72 0.48
CA ASP A 158 -1.94 -20.17 0.42
C ASP A 158 -2.73 -20.69 -0.79
N LEU A 159 -2.16 -21.70 -1.45
CA LEU A 159 -2.89 -22.55 -2.38
C LEU A 159 -3.16 -23.87 -1.69
N LYS A 160 -4.42 -24.07 -1.30
CA LYS A 160 -4.83 -25.16 -0.40
C LYS A 160 -5.38 -26.35 -1.16
N VAL A 161 -4.93 -27.54 -0.76
CA VAL A 161 -5.43 -28.82 -1.25
C VAL A 161 -5.90 -29.64 -0.06
N PRO A 162 -7.18 -29.52 0.33
CA PRO A 162 -7.74 -30.35 1.39
C PRO A 162 -7.54 -31.82 1.05
N VAL A 163 -7.17 -32.66 2.02
CA VAL A 163 -6.83 -34.06 1.73
C VAL A 163 -8.00 -34.83 1.06
N PHE A 164 -9.24 -34.41 1.28
CA PHE A 164 -10.43 -35.00 0.64
C PHE A 164 -10.60 -34.66 -0.85
N SER A 165 -9.84 -33.69 -1.37
CA SER A 165 -9.78 -33.36 -2.80
C SER A 165 -8.73 -34.19 -3.56
N THR A 166 -8.00 -35.06 -2.85
CA THR A 166 -6.99 -35.93 -3.43
C THR A 166 -7.59 -37.23 -3.97
N SER A 167 -6.91 -37.87 -4.93
CA SER A 167 -7.21 -39.23 -5.35
C SER A 167 -6.34 -40.24 -4.61
N LYS A 168 -6.95 -41.39 -4.30
CA LYS A 168 -6.34 -42.57 -3.69
C LYS A 168 -6.07 -43.68 -4.71
N ASP A 169 -6.05 -43.36 -6.00
CA ASP A 169 -5.87 -44.34 -7.09
C ASP A 169 -4.42 -44.88 -7.22
N GLY A 170 -3.63 -44.77 -6.15
CA GLY A 170 -2.30 -45.35 -6.04
C GLY A 170 -2.32 -46.84 -5.73
N THR A 171 -1.12 -47.42 -5.62
CA THR A 171 -0.99 -48.83 -5.21
C THR A 171 -1.07 -49.01 -3.70
N ARG A 172 -0.87 -47.93 -2.93
CA ARG A 172 -0.79 -47.93 -1.47
C ARG A 172 -1.58 -46.74 -0.88
N PRO A 173 -2.92 -46.74 -0.99
CA PRO A 173 -3.72 -45.64 -0.46
C PRO A 173 -3.82 -45.68 1.07
N PRO A 174 -3.75 -44.53 1.76
CA PRO A 174 -3.94 -44.48 3.21
C PRO A 174 -5.35 -44.87 3.63
N ALA A 175 -5.46 -45.43 4.83
CA ALA A 175 -6.74 -45.78 5.42
C ALA A 175 -7.43 -44.57 6.03
N MET A 176 -8.74 -44.42 5.78
CA MET A 176 -9.56 -43.47 6.53
C MET A 176 -10.08 -44.14 7.79
N TYR A 177 -9.72 -43.61 8.96
CA TYR A 177 -10.28 -44.07 10.21
C TYR A 177 -10.35 -42.97 11.27
N PHE A 178 -11.00 -43.32 12.39
CA PHE A 178 -11.35 -42.42 13.48
C PHE A 178 -10.17 -41.52 13.91
N TYR A 179 -10.42 -40.23 14.03
CA TYR A 179 -9.50 -39.22 14.58
C TYR A 179 -9.86 -38.89 16.03
N GLN A 180 -11.01 -38.29 16.28
CA GLN A 180 -11.42 -37.85 17.62
C GLN A 180 -12.95 -37.86 17.77
N ASP A 181 -13.45 -37.88 19.00
CA ASP A 181 -14.87 -37.70 19.31
C ASP A 181 -15.09 -36.65 20.41
N THR A 182 -16.35 -36.50 20.83
CA THR A 182 -16.77 -35.56 21.88
C THR A 182 -16.17 -35.87 23.25
N SER A 183 -15.57 -37.05 23.43
CA SER A 183 -14.97 -37.47 24.69
C SER A 183 -13.45 -37.63 24.59
N GLY A 184 -12.82 -37.01 23.58
CA GLY A 184 -11.36 -37.00 23.41
C GLY A 184 -10.79 -38.37 23.05
N GLY A 185 -11.56 -39.19 22.33
CA GLY A 185 -11.12 -40.48 21.80
C GLY A 185 -11.58 -41.69 22.62
N SER A 186 -12.53 -41.51 23.55
CA SER A 186 -12.98 -42.57 24.46
C SER A 186 -14.27 -43.30 24.03
N GLY A 187 -14.87 -42.93 22.89
CA GLY A 187 -15.94 -43.69 22.22
C GLY A 187 -17.34 -43.48 22.81
N ALA A 188 -17.57 -42.48 23.66
CA ALA A 188 -18.83 -42.34 24.38
C ALA A 188 -19.84 -41.48 23.60
N GLY A 189 -20.73 -42.14 22.85
CA GLY A 189 -21.97 -41.52 22.32
C GLY A 189 -21.82 -40.64 21.08
N SER A 190 -20.65 -40.64 20.43
CA SER A 190 -20.39 -39.91 19.19
C SER A 190 -19.76 -40.82 18.13
N GLN A 191 -20.08 -40.58 16.85
CA GLN A 191 -19.43 -41.26 15.73
C GLN A 191 -18.00 -40.74 15.46
N GLY A 192 -17.66 -39.59 16.04
CA GLY A 192 -16.37 -38.94 15.87
C GLY A 192 -16.17 -38.29 14.50
N VAL A 193 -14.94 -37.83 14.29
CA VAL A 193 -14.40 -37.32 13.03
C VAL A 193 -13.28 -38.23 12.56
N PHE A 194 -12.92 -38.19 11.27
CA PHE A 194 -12.02 -39.14 10.63
C PHE A 194 -10.93 -38.39 9.85
N ALA A 195 -9.77 -39.04 9.68
CA ALA A 195 -8.67 -38.54 8.87
C ALA A 195 -8.10 -39.69 8.01
N TYR A 196 -7.31 -39.34 6.99
CA TYR A 196 -6.47 -40.32 6.30
C TYR A 196 -5.18 -40.50 7.07
N TRP A 197 -4.90 -41.74 7.43
CA TRP A 197 -3.75 -42.12 8.24
C TRP A 197 -2.75 -42.86 7.39
N PHE A 198 -1.51 -42.39 7.42
CA PHE A 198 -0.38 -42.91 6.68
C PHE A 198 0.43 -43.85 7.58
N ASP A 199 0.46 -45.12 7.23
CA ASP A 199 1.11 -46.20 7.98
C ASP A 199 2.65 -46.03 8.01
N LYS A 200 3.29 -46.37 9.13
CA LYS A 200 4.76 -46.34 9.27
C LYS A 200 5.46 -47.55 8.65
N SER A 201 4.74 -48.66 8.50
CA SER A 201 5.27 -49.95 8.02
C SER A 201 5.28 -50.05 6.50
N THR A 202 4.51 -49.21 5.81
CA THR A 202 4.43 -49.16 4.35
C THR A 202 4.26 -47.73 3.88
N GLU A 203 5.01 -47.32 2.87
CA GLU A 203 4.78 -46.04 2.21
C GLU A 203 3.36 -45.98 1.63
N GLU A 204 2.60 -44.96 2.02
CA GLU A 204 1.27 -44.69 1.51
C GLU A 204 1.21 -43.30 0.86
N GLU A 205 0.27 -43.12 -0.06
CA GLU A 205 0.29 -42.02 -1.02
C GLU A 205 -1.10 -41.53 -1.44
N VAL A 206 -1.19 -40.24 -1.74
CA VAL A 206 -2.34 -39.65 -2.44
C VAL A 206 -1.88 -38.68 -3.54
N TYR A 207 -2.73 -38.48 -4.54
CA TYR A 207 -2.42 -37.71 -5.74
C TYR A 207 -3.32 -36.49 -5.86
N PHE A 208 -2.76 -35.39 -6.37
CA PHE A 208 -3.51 -34.16 -6.62
C PHE A 208 -2.84 -33.33 -7.71
N MET A 209 -3.55 -32.32 -8.19
CA MET A 209 -3.05 -31.37 -9.17
C MET A 209 -3.40 -29.96 -8.73
N VAL A 210 -2.48 -29.02 -8.94
CA VAL A 210 -2.70 -27.61 -8.66
C VAL A 210 -2.35 -26.76 -9.88
N GLN A 211 -3.06 -25.64 -10.01
CA GLN A 211 -2.80 -24.61 -11.00
C GLN A 211 -2.29 -23.37 -10.28
N MET A 212 -1.23 -22.75 -10.79
CA MET A 212 -0.76 -21.48 -10.24
C MET A 212 -1.78 -20.36 -10.47
N PRO A 213 -2.16 -19.62 -9.42
CA PRO A 213 -3.19 -18.60 -9.51
C PRO A 213 -2.69 -17.31 -10.16
N HIS A 214 -3.60 -16.49 -10.66
CA HIS A 214 -3.27 -15.25 -11.37
C HIS A 214 -2.66 -14.17 -10.46
N LYS A 215 -3.01 -14.20 -9.18
CA LYS A 215 -2.41 -13.34 -8.14
C LYS A 215 -0.94 -13.67 -7.84
N TRP A 216 -0.45 -14.86 -8.20
CA TRP A 216 0.93 -15.26 -7.90
C TRP A 216 1.94 -14.37 -8.62
N LYS A 217 2.98 -13.92 -7.91
CA LYS A 217 4.15 -13.25 -8.45
C LYS A 217 4.94 -14.23 -9.30
N GLU A 218 4.72 -14.19 -10.61
CA GLU A 218 5.35 -15.12 -11.55
C GLU A 218 6.87 -15.18 -11.35
N GLY A 219 7.43 -16.37 -11.46
CA GLY A 219 8.86 -16.59 -11.23
C GLY A 219 9.26 -16.74 -9.76
N SER A 220 8.43 -16.35 -8.79
CA SER A 220 8.80 -16.46 -7.37
C SER A 220 8.81 -17.91 -6.90
N ASP A 221 9.66 -18.24 -5.94
CA ASP A 221 9.60 -19.57 -5.34
C ASP A 221 8.27 -19.79 -4.59
N ILE A 222 7.87 -21.05 -4.48
CA ILE A 222 6.72 -21.50 -3.69
C ILE A 222 7.16 -22.52 -2.63
N TYR A 223 6.40 -22.59 -1.54
CA TYR A 223 6.81 -23.28 -0.32
C TYR A 223 5.75 -24.30 0.11
N PRO A 224 5.81 -25.54 -0.40
CA PRO A 224 4.90 -26.61 -0.02
C PRO A 224 5.10 -27.04 1.44
N HIS A 225 3.99 -27.34 2.10
CA HIS A 225 3.96 -27.87 3.46
C HIS A 225 2.71 -28.72 3.69
N VAL A 226 2.78 -29.60 4.68
CA VAL A 226 1.65 -30.47 5.05
C VAL A 226 1.13 -30.13 6.43
N HIS A 227 -0.19 -30.16 6.56
CA HIS A 227 -0.91 -30.05 7.82
C HIS A 227 -1.27 -31.46 8.27
N TRP A 228 -0.80 -31.87 9.44
CA TRP A 228 -0.96 -33.24 9.90
C TRP A 228 -1.05 -33.33 11.43
N SER A 229 -1.32 -34.53 11.92
CA SER A 229 -1.36 -34.83 13.35
C SER A 229 -1.02 -36.29 13.63
N ALA A 230 -0.88 -36.64 14.90
CA ALA A 230 -0.56 -37.97 15.40
C ALA A 230 -1.49 -38.35 16.55
N LYS A 231 -1.83 -39.63 16.73
CA LYS A 231 -2.68 -40.06 17.87
C LYS A 231 -1.92 -40.20 19.19
N THR A 232 -0.61 -40.34 19.09
CA THR A 232 0.29 -40.45 20.25
C THR A 232 1.37 -39.39 20.13
N ASN A 233 1.97 -39.02 21.26
CA ASN A 233 3.06 -38.05 21.26
C ASN A 233 4.18 -38.53 20.32
N VAL A 234 4.55 -37.70 19.37
CA VAL A 234 5.67 -37.93 18.46
C VAL A 234 6.98 -37.68 19.20
N GLY A 235 7.01 -36.70 20.10
CA GLY A 235 8.19 -36.39 20.90
C GLY A 235 9.38 -36.01 20.02
N ASP A 236 10.54 -36.63 20.27
CA ASP A 236 11.78 -36.42 19.50
C ASP A 236 11.85 -37.22 18.20
N THR A 237 10.85 -38.07 17.91
CA THR A 237 10.78 -38.81 16.64
C THR A 237 10.22 -37.93 15.53
N LYS A 238 10.24 -38.41 14.29
CA LYS A 238 9.87 -37.64 13.11
C LYS A 238 9.06 -38.47 12.13
N VAL A 239 8.15 -37.80 11.43
CA VAL A 239 7.45 -38.34 10.25
C VAL A 239 8.11 -37.75 9.02
N GLN A 240 8.54 -38.61 8.07
CA GLN A 240 9.14 -38.15 6.82
C GLN A 240 8.05 -38.01 5.77
N TRP A 241 7.74 -36.77 5.41
CA TRP A 241 6.82 -36.48 4.31
C TRP A 241 7.60 -36.24 3.02
N GLY A 242 7.06 -36.73 1.91
CA GLY A 242 7.60 -36.54 0.57
C GLY A 242 6.55 -35.99 -0.39
N LEU A 243 6.96 -35.04 -1.23
CA LEU A 243 6.19 -34.55 -2.36
C LEU A 243 6.98 -34.82 -3.65
N GLU A 244 6.42 -35.68 -4.48
CA GLU A 244 6.87 -35.89 -5.84
C GLU A 244 6.02 -35.04 -6.79
N TYR A 245 6.65 -34.31 -7.70
CA TYR A 245 5.94 -33.42 -8.61
C TYR A 245 6.59 -33.25 -9.99
N THR A 246 5.79 -32.83 -10.96
CA THR A 246 6.26 -32.23 -12.22
C THR A 246 5.46 -30.97 -12.53
N TRP A 247 6.10 -29.95 -13.12
CA TRP A 247 5.51 -28.61 -13.31
C TRP A 247 5.76 -28.09 -14.73
N ALA A 248 4.69 -27.78 -15.46
CA ALA A 248 4.76 -27.21 -16.80
C ALA A 248 3.92 -25.94 -16.96
N ASN A 249 4.42 -25.00 -17.77
CA ASN A 249 3.62 -23.87 -18.26
C ASN A 249 2.62 -24.35 -19.31
N VAL A 250 1.63 -23.51 -19.59
CA VAL A 250 0.79 -23.66 -20.79
C VAL A 250 1.68 -23.79 -22.04
N ALA A 251 1.31 -24.69 -22.95
CA ALA A 251 2.06 -24.99 -24.17
C ALA A 251 3.52 -25.49 -23.96
N SER A 252 3.85 -26.02 -22.78
CA SER A 252 5.13 -26.65 -22.48
C SER A 252 4.98 -28.13 -22.12
N LEU A 253 6.03 -28.93 -22.34
CA LEU A 253 6.06 -30.33 -21.93
C LEU A 253 6.34 -30.44 -20.41
N HIS A 254 5.71 -31.41 -19.75
CA HIS A 254 6.13 -31.83 -18.42
C HIS A 254 7.46 -32.55 -18.49
N GLY A 255 8.39 -32.16 -17.61
CA GLY A 255 9.68 -32.84 -17.44
C GLY A 255 9.58 -34.07 -16.53
N ALA A 256 10.74 -34.68 -16.26
CA ALA A 256 10.89 -35.69 -15.22
C ALA A 256 10.41 -35.16 -13.86
N THR A 257 9.95 -36.06 -13.00
CA THR A 257 9.51 -35.71 -11.64
C THR A 257 10.70 -35.35 -10.75
N THR A 258 10.42 -34.49 -9.78
CA THR A 258 11.33 -34.12 -8.69
C THR A 258 10.69 -34.53 -7.38
N ILE A 259 11.49 -35.02 -6.43
CA ILE A 259 11.06 -35.32 -5.07
C ILE A 259 11.70 -34.30 -4.12
N ILE A 260 10.88 -33.73 -3.25
CA ILE A 260 11.32 -32.94 -2.10
C ILE A 260 10.70 -33.53 -0.84
N THR A 261 11.37 -33.38 0.30
CA THR A 261 10.99 -34.05 1.53
C THR A 261 11.16 -33.16 2.74
N GLY A 262 10.40 -33.43 3.81
CA GLY A 262 10.47 -32.69 5.05
C GLY A 262 10.00 -33.49 6.26
N ASN A 263 10.65 -33.27 7.39
CA ASN A 263 10.37 -34.00 8.64
C ASN A 263 10.46 -33.16 9.91
N THR A 264 10.66 -31.85 9.74
CA THR A 264 10.84 -30.93 10.84
C THR A 264 9.65 -29.95 10.85
N PRO A 265 8.79 -30.04 11.88
CA PRO A 265 7.70 -29.10 12.03
C PRO A 265 8.19 -27.65 12.14
N ILE A 266 7.39 -26.69 11.67
CA ILE A 266 7.70 -25.26 11.76
C ILE A 266 7.44 -24.73 13.17
N THR A 267 8.12 -23.65 13.55
CA THR A 267 7.76 -22.86 14.75
C THR A 267 6.33 -22.29 14.59
N PRO A 268 5.46 -22.32 15.63
CA PRO A 268 5.75 -22.60 17.04
C PRO A 268 5.68 -24.07 17.47
N VAL A 269 5.47 -25.02 16.55
CA VAL A 269 5.42 -26.45 16.90
C VAL A 269 6.77 -26.89 17.43
N GLY A 270 6.80 -27.40 18.66
CA GLY A 270 7.98 -27.98 19.29
C GLY A 270 8.09 -29.46 18.94
N THR A 271 8.06 -30.31 19.95
CA THR A 271 7.73 -31.72 19.77
C THR A 271 6.24 -31.86 19.48
N VAL A 272 5.84 -32.69 18.51
CA VAL A 272 4.43 -32.87 18.18
C VAL A 272 3.75 -33.73 19.24
N ASP A 273 2.78 -33.14 19.95
CA ASP A 273 1.96 -33.83 20.95
C ASP A 273 0.81 -34.62 20.29
N ALA A 274 0.22 -35.56 21.04
CA ALA A 274 -0.95 -36.30 20.59
C ALA A 274 -2.11 -35.35 20.26
N TYR A 275 -2.66 -35.50 19.05
CA TYR A 275 -3.73 -34.70 18.47
C TYR A 275 -3.40 -33.22 18.28
N GLU A 276 -2.11 -32.85 18.30
CA GLU A 276 -1.65 -31.52 17.92
C GLU A 276 -1.69 -31.35 16.40
N HIS A 277 -2.11 -30.17 15.93
CA HIS A 277 -1.97 -29.80 14.53
C HIS A 277 -0.54 -29.34 14.27
N ALA A 278 0.21 -30.15 13.54
CA ALA A 278 1.57 -29.86 13.12
C ALA A 278 1.59 -29.40 11.67
N ILE A 279 2.55 -28.54 11.35
CA ILE A 279 2.88 -28.14 9.98
C ILE A 279 4.34 -28.52 9.71
N THR A 280 4.57 -29.33 8.68
CA THR A 280 5.92 -29.68 8.24
C THR A 280 6.20 -29.10 6.87
N SER A 281 7.24 -28.26 6.77
CA SER A 281 7.72 -27.73 5.48
C SER A 281 8.38 -28.83 4.67
N LEU A 282 8.11 -28.86 3.36
CA LEU A 282 8.73 -29.77 2.40
C LEU A 282 9.89 -29.11 1.62
N GLY A 283 10.27 -27.89 2.01
CA GLY A 283 11.31 -27.11 1.37
C GLY A 283 10.78 -26.11 0.36
N THR A 284 11.54 -25.87 -0.70
CA THR A 284 11.28 -24.83 -1.70
C THR A 284 11.18 -25.44 -3.08
N MET A 285 10.16 -25.04 -3.83
CA MET A 285 10.04 -25.31 -5.26
C MET A 285 10.32 -24.01 -6.02
N SER A 286 11.29 -24.05 -6.94
CA SER A 286 11.63 -22.85 -7.69
C SER A 286 10.58 -22.54 -8.75
N GLY A 287 10.05 -21.31 -8.71
CA GLY A 287 9.14 -20.79 -9.71
C GLY A 287 9.84 -20.20 -10.93
N SER A 288 11.17 -20.20 -10.97
CA SER A 288 11.93 -19.57 -12.06
C SER A 288 11.50 -20.09 -13.43
N GLY A 289 11.13 -19.17 -14.33
CA GLY A 289 10.63 -19.49 -15.67
C GLY A 289 9.22 -20.10 -15.71
N LYS A 290 8.49 -20.10 -14.59
CA LYS A 290 7.08 -20.51 -14.51
C LYS A 290 6.15 -19.29 -14.51
N ALA A 291 5.00 -19.46 -15.14
CA ALA A 291 3.98 -18.43 -15.31
C ALA A 291 2.66 -18.83 -14.62
N LEU A 292 1.73 -17.90 -14.47
CA LEU A 292 0.36 -18.17 -14.04
C LEU A 292 -0.28 -19.24 -14.92
N SER A 293 -1.29 -19.92 -14.37
CA SER A 293 -1.95 -21.05 -15.05
C SER A 293 -1.06 -22.25 -15.37
N SER A 294 0.22 -22.23 -14.99
CA SER A 294 1.07 -23.41 -15.03
C SER A 294 0.53 -24.49 -14.08
N MET A 295 0.62 -25.74 -14.51
CA MET A 295 0.06 -26.89 -13.81
C MET A 295 1.16 -27.68 -13.12
N ILE A 296 0.89 -28.07 -11.87
CA ILE A 296 1.73 -28.96 -11.08
C ILE A 296 0.93 -30.25 -10.84
N ILE A 297 1.53 -31.38 -11.22
CA ILE A 297 0.98 -32.72 -10.95
C ILE A 297 1.78 -33.29 -9.79
N CYS A 298 1.09 -33.74 -8.75
CA CYS A 298 1.69 -34.05 -7.46
C CYS A 298 1.27 -35.43 -6.93
N ARG A 299 2.19 -36.05 -6.19
CA ARG A 299 1.98 -37.18 -5.29
C ARG A 299 2.57 -36.80 -3.94
N ILE A 300 1.75 -36.80 -2.89
CA ILE A 300 2.21 -36.67 -1.50
C ILE A 300 2.21 -38.05 -0.86
N PHE A 301 3.25 -38.36 -0.11
CA PHE A 301 3.42 -39.64 0.54
C PHE A 301 4.14 -39.49 1.88
N ARG A 302 3.98 -40.50 2.73
CA ARG A 302 4.86 -40.71 3.88
C ARG A 302 5.95 -41.68 3.47
N ASP A 303 7.20 -41.23 3.51
CA ASP A 303 8.35 -42.06 3.17
C ASP A 303 8.71 -42.98 4.35
N ALA A 304 7.92 -44.03 4.49
CA ALA A 304 8.00 -44.97 5.60
C ALA A 304 9.34 -45.72 5.67
N ASP A 305 10.07 -45.86 4.56
CA ASP A 305 11.34 -46.60 4.51
C ASP A 305 12.56 -45.71 4.75
N ASP A 306 12.42 -44.39 4.71
CA ASP A 306 13.51 -43.45 5.00
C ASP A 306 13.95 -43.53 6.47
N ALA A 307 15.27 -43.51 6.68
CA ALA A 307 15.87 -43.61 8.02
C ALA A 307 15.49 -42.43 8.94
N SER A 308 15.02 -41.32 8.37
CA SER A 308 14.56 -40.14 9.10
C SER A 308 13.11 -40.27 9.56
N ASP A 309 12.30 -41.18 9.00
CA ASP A 309 10.98 -41.52 9.55
C ASP A 309 11.15 -42.43 10.77
N THR A 310 11.15 -41.81 11.94
CA THR A 310 11.41 -42.48 13.22
C THR A 310 10.15 -42.61 14.08
N TYR A 311 9.03 -42.01 13.66
CA TYR A 311 7.77 -42.10 14.40
C TYR A 311 7.08 -43.43 14.15
N GLY A 312 7.03 -44.28 15.18
CA GLY A 312 6.61 -45.67 15.06
C GLY A 312 5.11 -45.93 14.84
N GLN A 313 4.27 -44.91 14.65
CA GLN A 313 2.81 -45.03 14.51
C GLN A 313 2.32 -44.25 13.30
N ASP A 314 1.04 -44.36 12.97
CA ASP A 314 0.42 -43.70 11.82
C ASP A 314 0.31 -42.18 12.00
N ALA A 315 0.47 -41.45 10.89
CA ALA A 315 0.35 -39.99 10.85
C ALA A 315 -0.89 -39.58 10.04
N GLY A 316 -1.74 -38.73 10.62
CA GLY A 316 -2.99 -38.27 10.01
C GLY A 316 -2.77 -37.01 9.18
N LEU A 317 -3.01 -37.06 7.87
CA LEU A 317 -2.90 -35.91 6.97
C LEU A 317 -4.23 -35.15 6.89
N PHE A 318 -4.17 -33.82 6.95
CA PHE A 318 -5.35 -32.94 6.85
C PHE A 318 -5.40 -32.19 5.52
N GLU A 319 -4.27 -31.62 5.11
CA GLU A 319 -4.21 -30.69 3.99
C GLU A 319 -2.75 -30.54 3.49
N ILE A 320 -2.61 -30.20 2.21
CA ILE A 320 -1.35 -29.83 1.58
C ILE A 320 -1.49 -28.40 1.08
N ASP A 321 -0.60 -27.52 1.53
CA ASP A 321 -0.63 -26.09 1.23
C ASP A 321 0.66 -25.67 0.52
N PHE A 322 0.55 -24.72 -0.39
CA PHE A 322 1.68 -24.04 -1.03
C PHE A 322 1.60 -22.57 -0.69
N HIS A 323 2.54 -22.08 0.13
CA HIS A 323 2.73 -20.65 0.29
C HIS A 323 3.36 -20.08 -0.99
N TYR A 324 2.77 -19.03 -1.55
CA TYR A 324 3.32 -18.30 -2.70
C TYR A 324 3.20 -16.79 -2.49
N GLN A 325 4.07 -16.03 -3.17
CA GLN A 325 4.01 -14.56 -3.10
C GLN A 325 2.96 -14.00 -4.06
N VAL A 326 2.28 -12.95 -3.64
CA VAL A 326 1.26 -12.22 -4.38
C VAL A 326 1.75 -10.80 -4.62
N ASP A 327 1.69 -10.36 -5.88
CA ASP A 327 2.05 -9.01 -6.34
C ASP A 327 0.86 -8.25 -6.96
N SER A 328 -0.32 -8.84 -7.01
CA SER A 328 -1.54 -8.26 -7.57
C SER A 328 -2.78 -9.03 -7.12
N ASP A 329 -3.94 -8.40 -7.20
CA ASP A 329 -5.23 -9.04 -6.91
C ASP A 329 -5.69 -10.04 -7.99
N GLY A 330 -5.02 -10.07 -9.14
CA GLY A 330 -5.29 -10.96 -10.26
C GLY A 330 -4.35 -10.71 -11.44
N SER A 331 -4.86 -10.92 -12.64
CA SER A 331 -4.21 -10.52 -13.90
C SER A 331 -5.11 -9.56 -14.66
N ARG A 332 -4.53 -8.78 -15.58
CA ARG A 332 -5.34 -7.90 -16.45
C ARG A 332 -6.13 -8.68 -17.50
N GLU A 333 -5.52 -9.72 -18.04
CA GLU A 333 -6.08 -10.52 -19.12
C GLU A 333 -6.36 -11.95 -18.63
N GLU A 334 -7.20 -12.70 -19.35
CA GLU A 334 -7.62 -14.04 -18.93
C GLU A 334 -6.50 -15.09 -18.94
N TYR A 335 -5.38 -14.84 -19.63
CA TYR A 335 -4.29 -15.82 -19.80
C TYR A 335 -2.88 -15.26 -19.63
N THR A 336 -2.76 -13.96 -19.40
CA THR A 336 -1.48 -13.25 -19.22
C THR A 336 -1.61 -12.24 -18.11
N LYS A 337 -0.50 -11.96 -17.42
CA LYS A 337 -0.48 -11.06 -16.28
C LYS A 337 -0.44 -9.60 -16.71
#